data_AF-A0A7V4PQW0-F1
#
_entry.id   AF-A0A7V4PQW0-F1
#
_cell.length_a   1.000
_cell.length_b   1.000
_cell.length_c   1.000
_cell.angle_alpha   90.00
_cell.angle_beta   90.00
_cell.angle_gamma   90.00
#
_symmetry.space_group_name_H-M   'P 1'
#
loop_
_entity.id
_entity.type
_entity.pdbx_description
1 polymer ?
#
loop_
_entity_poly.entity_id
_entity_poly.type
_entity_poly.pdbx_seq_one_letter_code
_entity_poly.pdbx_strand_id
1 'polypeptide(L)'
;MRTNYPIIDADGHVLEKDSELHEFLEGRYRGMPRMETYAYFPSLDGWHRGSSVPGKEQETPARRWLEFLDELGIQMSVLYPTGGLALGLSQDHEWACALARAYNSWIYEKFTHANPRL
;
A
#
# COMPACT_ATOMS: atom_id res chain seq x y z
N MET A 1 -13.24 -22.92 -11.87
CA MET A 1 -13.95 -22.78 -13.17
C MET A 1 -12.93 -22.29 -14.18
N ARG A 2 -12.84 -22.87 -15.39
CA ARG A 2 -11.98 -22.31 -16.45
C ARG A 2 -12.85 -21.44 -17.36
N THR A 3 -12.76 -20.12 -17.18
CA THR A 3 -13.33 -19.14 -18.11
C THR A 3 -12.49 -19.08 -19.38
N ASN A 4 -13.09 -18.70 -20.50
CA ASN A 4 -12.40 -18.53 -21.79
C ASN A 4 -11.83 -17.10 -21.97
N TYR A 5 -11.75 -16.34 -20.89
CA TYR A 5 -11.30 -14.95 -20.83
C TYR A 5 -10.57 -14.70 -19.51
N PRO A 6 -9.64 -13.74 -19.47
CA PRO A 6 -8.95 -13.41 -18.25
C PRO A 6 -9.87 -12.70 -17.24
N ILE A 7 -9.71 -13.04 -15.96
CA ILE A 7 -10.29 -12.38 -14.81
C ILE A 7 -9.21 -11.46 -14.23
N ILE A 8 -9.54 -10.18 -14.11
CA ILE A 8 -8.69 -9.15 -13.54
C ILE A 8 -9.38 -8.64 -12.28
N ASP A 9 -8.67 -8.66 -11.16
CA ASP A 9 -9.07 -7.93 -9.97
C ASP A 9 -8.74 -6.45 -10.18
N ALA A 10 -9.76 -5.61 -10.19
CA ALA A 10 -9.62 -4.19 -10.54
C ALA A 10 -9.50 -3.28 -9.30
N ASP A 11 -9.51 -3.84 -8.09
CA ASP A 11 -9.56 -3.09 -6.83
C ASP A 11 -8.82 -3.84 -5.69
N GLY A 12 -7.57 -4.22 -5.96
CA GLY A 12 -6.71 -4.79 -4.94
C GLY A 12 -6.14 -3.71 -4.03
N HIS A 13 -5.92 -4.02 -2.76
CA HIS A 13 -5.35 -3.08 -1.80
C HIS A 13 -4.10 -3.63 -1.11
N VAL A 14 -3.11 -2.75 -0.90
CA VAL A 14 -1.94 -3.05 -0.09
C VAL A 14 -2.00 -2.30 1.24
N LEU A 15 -1.51 -2.94 2.30
CA LEU A 15 -1.44 -2.37 3.64
C LEU A 15 -0.04 -1.81 3.88
N GLU A 16 0.11 -0.49 3.77
CA GLU A 16 1.38 0.19 3.97
C GLU A 16 1.72 0.32 5.46
N LYS A 17 3.01 0.24 5.78
CA LYS A 17 3.53 0.59 7.11
C LYS A 17 4.38 1.84 7.01
N ASP A 18 4.15 2.80 7.90
CA ASP A 18 4.95 4.03 7.97
C ASP A 18 6.45 3.74 8.08
N SER A 19 6.84 2.68 8.82
CA SER A 19 8.24 2.26 8.93
C SER A 19 8.85 1.84 7.59
N GLU A 20 8.09 1.17 6.74
CA GLU A 20 8.56 0.75 5.42
C GLU A 20 8.61 1.95 4.46
N LEU A 21 7.60 2.81 4.49
CA LEU A 21 7.59 4.04 3.70
C LEU A 21 8.74 4.99 4.07
N HIS A 22 9.12 5.00 5.36
CA HIS A 22 10.23 5.81 5.86
C HIS A 22 11.56 5.51 5.14
N GLU A 23 11.81 4.24 4.80
CA GLU A 23 13.02 3.81 4.09
C GLU A 23 13.16 4.45 2.69
N PHE A 24 12.03 4.84 2.09
CA PHE A 24 11.96 5.43 0.75
C PHE A 24 11.81 6.96 0.76
N LEU A 25 11.83 7.60 1.93
CA LEU A 25 11.82 9.06 2.00
C LEU A 25 13.11 9.66 1.44
N GLU A 26 12.94 10.80 0.77
CA GLU A 26 14.00 11.51 0.06
C GLU A 26 14.13 12.98 0.52
N GLY A 27 15.17 13.65 0.03
CA GLY A 27 15.40 15.07 0.30
C GLY A 27 15.54 15.35 1.80
N ARG A 28 14.87 16.42 2.28
CA ARG A 28 14.96 16.84 3.69
C ARG A 28 14.35 15.84 4.68
N TYR A 29 13.52 14.91 4.20
CA TYR A 29 12.82 13.94 5.03
C TYR A 29 13.61 12.65 5.24
N ARG A 30 14.62 12.40 4.40
CA ARG A 30 15.49 11.22 4.51
C ARG A 30 16.27 11.26 5.81
N GLY A 31 16.19 10.19 6.60
CA GLY A 31 16.95 10.05 7.85
C GLY A 31 16.48 10.95 8.98
N MET A 32 15.35 11.65 8.84
CA MET A 32 14.72 12.35 9.95
C MET A 32 14.22 11.32 10.98
N PRO A 33 14.41 11.52 12.29
CA PRO A 33 13.86 10.62 13.30
C PRO A 33 12.34 10.53 13.18
N ARG A 34 11.82 9.29 13.13
CA ARG A 34 10.38 9.02 13.05
C ARG A 34 9.78 8.85 14.44
N MET A 35 8.75 9.64 14.74
CA MET A 35 7.87 9.41 15.90
C MET A 35 6.70 8.51 15.51
N GLU A 36 6.53 7.38 16.20
CA GLU A 36 5.45 6.41 15.92
C GLU A 36 4.05 6.87 16.36
N THR A 37 3.97 7.93 17.16
CA THR A 37 2.72 8.51 17.62
C THR A 37 1.85 9.07 16.49
N TYR A 38 2.46 9.50 15.38
CA TYR A 38 1.75 10.15 14.28
C TYR A 38 1.87 9.34 12.99
N ALA A 39 0.73 9.05 12.39
CA ALA A 39 0.65 8.44 11.08
C ALA A 39 1.16 9.40 9.99
N TYR A 40 1.75 8.86 8.92
CA TYR A 40 2.15 9.65 7.75
C TYR A 40 0.97 10.15 6.94
N PHE A 41 -0.04 9.30 6.75
CA PHE A 41 -1.27 9.69 6.10
C PHE A 41 -2.25 10.28 7.13
N PRO A 42 -2.98 11.35 6.78
CA PRO A 42 -4.12 11.80 7.56
C PRO A 42 -5.17 10.70 7.73
N SER A 43 -6.04 10.83 8.74
CA SER A 43 -7.25 10.00 8.78
C SER A 43 -8.13 10.31 7.57
N LEU A 44 -8.63 9.27 6.89
CA LEU A 44 -9.45 9.38 5.69
C LEU A 44 -10.75 10.17 5.96
N ASP A 45 -11.35 9.96 7.13
CA ASP A 45 -12.67 10.47 7.48
C ASP A 45 -12.88 10.67 8.99
N GLY A 46 -11.81 10.57 9.79
CA GLY A 46 -11.84 10.76 11.24
C GLY A 46 -12.30 9.53 12.03
N TRP A 47 -12.65 8.42 11.37
CA TRP A 47 -13.07 7.19 12.07
C TRP A 47 -11.88 6.35 12.54
N HIS A 48 -12.12 5.56 13.58
CA HIS A 48 -11.14 4.62 14.11
C HIS A 48 -10.94 3.43 13.17
N ARG A 49 -9.89 3.50 12.34
CA ARG A 49 -9.54 2.49 11.32
C ARG A 49 -8.33 1.62 11.68
N GLY A 50 -7.65 1.95 12.78
CA GLY A 50 -6.40 1.30 13.21
C GLY A 50 -6.56 -0.02 13.99
N SER A 51 -7.79 -0.48 14.25
CA SER A 51 -8.02 -1.78 14.89
C SER A 51 -8.86 -2.68 13.99
N SER A 52 -8.61 -3.98 14.10
CA SER A 52 -9.35 -4.99 13.38
C SER A 52 -9.85 -6.12 14.28
N VAL A 53 -10.53 -7.09 13.68
CA VAL A 53 -11.01 -8.28 14.37
C VAL A 53 -9.84 -9.25 14.67
N PRO A 54 -9.91 -10.03 15.75
CA PRO A 54 -8.90 -11.04 16.06
C PRO A 54 -8.67 -12.02 14.90
N GLY A 55 -7.41 -12.32 14.60
CA GLY A 55 -7.03 -13.26 13.54
C GLY A 55 -7.04 -12.69 12.13
N LYS A 56 -7.33 -11.40 11.93
CA LYS A 56 -7.17 -10.75 10.63
C LYS A 56 -5.68 -10.57 10.31
N GLU A 57 -5.30 -10.99 9.12
CA GLU A 57 -3.97 -10.74 8.56
C GLU A 57 -3.73 -9.22 8.47
N GLN A 58 -2.57 -8.78 8.96
CA GLN A 58 -2.20 -7.36 9.00
C GLN A 58 -1.22 -6.98 7.89
N GLU A 59 -0.79 -7.95 7.10
CA GLU A 59 0.17 -7.75 6.02
C GLU A 59 -0.35 -8.35 4.71
N THR A 60 -0.09 -7.66 3.62
CA THR A 60 -0.44 -8.14 2.29
C THR A 60 0.81 -8.19 1.43
N PRO A 61 1.83 -9.02 1.72
CA PRO A 61 3.05 -9.06 0.91
C PRO A 61 2.75 -9.59 -0.49
N ALA A 62 3.56 -9.22 -1.48
CA ALA A 62 3.40 -9.64 -2.88
C ALA A 62 3.24 -11.15 -3.06
N ARG A 63 3.99 -11.95 -2.30
CA ARG A 63 3.86 -13.41 -2.31
C ARG A 63 2.42 -13.86 -1.99
N ARG A 64 1.81 -13.29 -0.95
CA ARG A 64 0.46 -13.68 -0.53
C ARG A 64 -0.58 -13.27 -1.56
N TRP A 65 -0.39 -12.14 -2.23
CA TRP A 65 -1.19 -11.72 -3.38
C TRP A 65 -1.11 -12.73 -4.52
N LEU A 66 0.09 -13.16 -4.90
CA LEU A 66 0.27 -14.16 -5.97
C LEU A 66 -0.39 -15.50 -5.62
N GLU A 67 -0.23 -15.98 -4.39
CA GLU A 67 -0.91 -17.18 -3.89
C GLU A 67 -2.44 -17.04 -4.02
N PHE A 68 -3.01 -15.90 -3.60
CA PHE A 68 -4.44 -15.60 -3.74
C PHE A 68 -4.89 -15.61 -5.21
N LEU A 69 -4.14 -14.97 -6.10
CA LEU A 69 -4.45 -14.94 -7.54
C LEU A 69 -4.43 -16.35 -8.14
N ASP A 70 -3.46 -17.20 -7.74
CA ASP A 70 -3.34 -18.58 -8.21
C ASP A 70 -4.45 -19.48 -7.68
N GLU A 71 -4.79 -19.37 -6.39
CA GLU A 71 -5.87 -20.13 -5.74
C GLU A 71 -7.23 -19.87 -6.40
N LEU A 72 -7.49 -18.62 -6.81
CA LEU A 72 -8.76 -18.22 -7.43
C LEU A 72 -8.75 -18.26 -8.97
N GLY A 73 -7.58 -18.46 -9.59
CA GLY A 73 -7.42 -18.42 -11.04
C GLY A 73 -7.61 -17.02 -11.63
N ILE A 74 -7.23 -15.97 -10.90
CA ILE A 74 -7.22 -14.57 -11.35
C ILE A 74 -5.87 -14.28 -12.04
N GLN A 75 -5.89 -13.65 -13.21
CA GLN A 75 -4.64 -13.38 -13.94
C GLN A 75 -3.82 -12.27 -13.29
N MET A 76 -4.43 -11.20 -12.83
CA MET A 76 -3.73 -10.04 -12.26
C MET A 76 -4.63 -9.25 -11.33
N SER A 77 -4.02 -8.43 -10.48
CA SER A 77 -4.70 -7.42 -9.68
C SER A 77 -4.12 -6.03 -9.95
N VAL A 78 -4.96 -5.01 -9.92
CA VAL A 78 -4.55 -3.61 -9.85
C VAL A 78 -4.46 -3.22 -8.38
N LEU A 79 -3.26 -2.91 -7.90
CA LEU A 79 -3.01 -2.60 -6.49
C LEU A 79 -3.10 -1.10 -6.20
N TYR A 80 -3.96 -0.76 -5.24
CA TYR A 80 -4.18 0.58 -4.71
C TYR A 80 -3.67 0.73 -3.27
N PRO A 81 -3.36 1.96 -2.85
CA PRO A 81 -3.03 2.23 -1.45
C PRO A 81 -4.22 1.97 -0.52
N THR A 82 -3.95 1.80 0.77
CA THR A 82 -4.99 1.79 1.81
C THR A 82 -4.90 3.06 2.64
N GLY A 83 -3.77 3.28 3.32
CA GLY A 83 -3.52 4.55 4.02
C GLY A 83 -3.35 5.70 3.05
N GLY A 84 -2.68 5.44 1.91
CA GLY A 84 -2.41 6.44 0.88
C GLY A 84 -3.64 7.02 0.18
N LEU A 85 -4.83 6.43 0.35
CA LEU A 85 -6.09 7.03 -0.13
C LEU A 85 -6.32 8.41 0.49
N ALA A 86 -5.82 8.64 1.71
CA ALA A 86 -5.92 9.92 2.41
C ALA A 86 -4.84 10.93 2.00
N LEU A 87 -3.93 10.61 1.07
CA LEU A 87 -2.85 11.50 0.65
C LEU A 87 -3.38 12.87 0.18
N GLY A 88 -4.50 12.88 -0.55
CA GLY A 88 -5.15 14.11 -1.02
C GLY A 88 -5.68 15.02 0.09
N LEU A 89 -5.73 14.55 1.34
CA LEU A 89 -6.13 15.33 2.51
C LEU A 89 -4.93 16.02 3.19
N SER A 90 -3.70 15.70 2.78
CA SER A 90 -2.49 16.33 3.31
C SER A 90 -2.44 17.82 2.94
N GLN A 91 -2.30 18.67 3.95
CA GLN A 91 -2.26 20.14 3.77
C GLN A 91 -0.85 20.64 3.40
N ASP A 92 0.20 19.98 3.88
CA ASP A 92 1.57 20.28 3.47
C ASP A 92 1.85 19.62 2.11
N HIS A 93 2.02 20.47 1.09
CA HIS A 93 2.29 20.07 -0.28
C HIS A 93 3.66 19.38 -0.42
N GLU A 94 4.69 19.89 0.25
CA GLU A 94 6.04 19.31 0.17
C GLU A 94 6.05 17.91 0.79
N TRP A 95 5.34 17.74 1.91
CA TRP A 95 5.15 16.44 2.54
C TRP A 95 4.36 15.48 1.64
N ALA A 96 3.23 15.92 1.08
CA ALA A 96 2.42 15.09 0.21
C ALA A 96 3.21 14.58 -1.00
N CYS A 97 3.98 15.46 -1.65
CA CYS A 97 4.82 15.07 -2.78
C CYS A 97 5.94 14.09 -2.38
N ALA A 98 6.58 14.29 -1.22
CA ALA A 98 7.62 13.39 -0.74
C ALA A 98 7.03 12.00 -0.40
N LEU A 99 5.90 11.95 0.29
CA LEU A 99 5.23 10.72 0.66
C LEU A 99 4.69 9.95 -0.55
N ALA A 100 4.16 10.65 -1.56
CA ALA A 100 3.73 10.04 -2.81
C ALA A 100 4.88 9.34 -3.56
N ARG A 101 6.06 9.99 -3.63
CA ARG A 101 7.25 9.39 -4.22
C ARG A 101 7.71 8.17 -3.41
N ALA A 102 7.78 8.30 -2.09
CA ALA A 102 8.16 7.19 -1.21
C ALA A 102 7.20 5.99 -1.37
N TYR A 103 5.89 6.23 -1.42
CA TYR A 103 4.89 5.20 -1.69
C TYR A 103 5.10 4.53 -3.05
N ASN A 104 5.27 5.30 -4.12
CA ASN A 104 5.47 4.76 -5.46
C ASN A 104 6.76 3.93 -5.56
N SER A 105 7.83 4.35 -4.90
CA SER A 105 9.07 3.57 -4.81
C SER A 105 8.89 2.31 -3.98
N TRP A 106 8.18 2.38 -2.85
CA TRP A 106 7.88 1.24 -1.98
C TRP A 106 7.02 0.19 -2.69
N ILE A 107 5.91 0.59 -3.33
CA ILE A 107 5.03 -0.37 -4.02
C ILE A 107 5.74 -0.99 -5.23
N TYR A 108 6.58 -0.22 -5.92
CA TYR A 108 7.41 -0.77 -6.98
C TYR A 108 8.34 -1.86 -6.45
N GLU A 109 9.15 -1.53 -5.43
CA GLU A 109 10.16 -2.43 -4.87
C GLU A 109 9.54 -3.69 -4.24
N LYS A 110 8.44 -3.52 -3.50
CA LYS A 110 7.82 -4.62 -2.72
C LYS A 110 6.83 -5.46 -3.54
N PHE A 111 6.25 -4.92 -4.62
CA PHE A 111 5.16 -5.57 -5.36
C PHE A 111 5.42 -5.66 -6.86
N THR A 112 5.30 -4.55 -7.58
CA THR A 112 5.16 -4.60 -9.06
C THR A 112 6.47 -4.99 -9.75
N HIS A 113 7.63 -4.72 -9.13
CA HIS A 113 8.92 -5.20 -9.62
C HIS A 113 9.07 -6.72 -9.49
N ALA A 114 8.48 -7.32 -8.46
CA ALA A 114 8.61 -8.75 -8.19
C ALA A 114 7.81 -9.61 -9.19
N ASN A 115 6.66 -9.11 -9.67
CA ASN A 115 5.84 -9.83 -10.64
C ASN A 115 4.92 -8.89 -11.43
N PRO A 116 4.83 -9.00 -12.77
CA PRO A 116 3.98 -8.13 -13.60
C PRO A 116 2.47 -8.37 -13.45
N ARG A 117 2.04 -9.35 -12.65
CA ARG A 117 0.62 -9.61 -12.33
C ARG A 117 0.10 -8.74 -11.17
N LEU A 118 0.99 -8.01 -10.49
CA LEU A 118 0.71 -7.15 -9.35
C LEU A 118 1.00 -5.70 -9.70
#